data_AF-A0A2I0IKV5-F1
#
_entry.id   AF-A0A2I0IKV5-F1
#
_cell.length_a   1.000
_cell.length_b   1.000
_cell.length_c   1.000
_cell.angle_alpha   90.00
_cell.angle_beta   90.00
_cell.angle_gamma   90.00
#
_symmetry.space_group_name_H-M   'P 1'
#
loop_
_entity.id
_entity.type
_entity.pdbx_description
1 polymer ?
#
loop_
_entity_poly.entity_id
_entity_poly.type
_entity_poly.pdbx_seq_one_letter_code
_entity_poly.pdbx_strand_id
1 'polypeptide(L)'
;IVQSRSAQIGPLTVIGTGTRIGDNTKISNSVIGKGCDIGSNVLIEGCHIWDNVTIEDGCQLRHSIVCDGVVMKSGAVLSPGVVLSFKVVIGQNFTAPAYSKVSLLPQPIKQDSDEELEYADNNSDVETSCAPDNMNGELTSELSEIQGSATSELGCGGVGYIWSICEGASEEEWRHSIAPISAEKLAELTQTTDDDLEFSNQDGNAPASSGELRSDALSDSEDDDEDTKNDSAYFEKEVEATFLRAVHENVQVDHVILEVNSLKLSCNMEFSACAGAIFYSMMKLALETPHKTTDELSRAVLNIFNSWHRLLKSYLSGKDEEIEVILKFEEMCSESAKELSPLFTQILHHLYDKELISEDAILGWEFEKQGAEESDRVFVRQAENFLQWLKEASEED
;
A
#
# COMPACT_ATOMS: atom_id res chain seq x y z
N ILE A 1 -4.56 3.14 -37.73
CA ILE A 1 -4.98 1.82 -37.21
C ILE A 1 -5.40 1.00 -38.41
N VAL A 2 -4.89 -0.22 -38.54
CA VAL A 2 -5.30 -1.15 -39.60
C VAL A 2 -6.01 -2.30 -38.92
N GLN A 3 -7.33 -2.39 -39.08
CA GLN A 3 -8.16 -3.42 -38.46
C GLN A 3 -8.72 -4.32 -39.56
N SER A 4 -8.61 -5.64 -39.38
CA SER A 4 -9.28 -6.58 -40.28
C SER A 4 -10.80 -6.56 -40.10
N ARG A 5 -11.54 -6.88 -41.18
CA ARG A 5 -13.02 -6.85 -41.21
C ARG A 5 -13.68 -7.80 -40.21
N SER A 6 -12.98 -8.87 -39.82
CA SER A 6 -13.48 -9.92 -38.93
C SER A 6 -13.11 -9.68 -37.46
N ALA A 7 -12.27 -8.68 -37.17
CA ALA A 7 -11.83 -8.37 -35.81
C ALA A 7 -12.94 -7.67 -35.01
N GLN A 8 -13.13 -8.10 -33.77
CA GLN A 8 -14.15 -7.58 -32.86
C GLN A 8 -13.49 -6.77 -31.74
N ILE A 9 -13.87 -5.50 -31.65
CA ILE A 9 -13.42 -4.60 -30.58
C ILE A 9 -14.61 -4.38 -29.64
N GLY A 10 -14.45 -4.81 -28.40
CA GLY A 10 -15.43 -4.71 -27.33
C GLY A 10 -15.40 -3.34 -26.63
N PRO A 11 -16.23 -3.18 -25.59
CA PRO A 11 -16.28 -1.95 -24.81
C PRO A 11 -14.96 -1.68 -24.07
N LEU A 12 -14.80 -0.43 -23.60
CA LEU A 12 -13.69 0.00 -22.75
C LEU A 12 -12.30 -0.31 -23.34
N THR A 13 -12.18 -0.24 -24.66
CA THR A 13 -10.94 -0.57 -25.37
C THR A 13 -10.36 0.67 -26.06
N VAL A 14 -9.05 0.87 -25.92
CA VAL A 14 -8.31 1.97 -26.56
C VAL A 14 -7.20 1.38 -27.43
N ILE A 15 -7.05 1.87 -28.65
CA ILE A 15 -6.04 1.39 -29.61
C ILE A 15 -5.19 2.55 -30.12
N GLY A 16 -3.87 2.43 -29.94
CA GLY A 16 -2.89 3.40 -30.37
C GLY A 16 -2.70 3.47 -31.89
N THR A 17 -2.12 4.58 -32.33
CA THR A 17 -1.84 4.83 -33.75
C THR A 17 -0.80 3.86 -34.30
N GLY A 18 -0.91 3.47 -35.57
CA GLY A 18 0.03 2.57 -36.23
C GLY A 18 -0.18 1.08 -35.94
N THR A 19 -1.09 0.73 -35.03
CA THR A 19 -1.38 -0.66 -34.66
C THR A 19 -2.14 -1.42 -35.76
N ARG A 20 -1.75 -2.68 -35.99
CA ARG A 20 -2.35 -3.63 -36.94
C ARG A 20 -3.04 -4.77 -36.19
N ILE A 21 -4.26 -5.12 -36.61
CA ILE A 21 -5.08 -6.15 -35.98
C ILE A 21 -5.53 -7.17 -37.04
N GLY A 22 -5.15 -8.44 -36.83
CA GLY A 22 -5.44 -9.57 -37.70
C GLY A 22 -6.89 -10.07 -37.65
N ASP A 23 -7.14 -11.16 -38.37
CA ASP A 23 -8.48 -11.71 -38.55
C ASP A 23 -9.00 -12.44 -37.31
N ASN A 24 -10.32 -12.39 -37.09
CA ASN A 24 -11.03 -13.09 -35.99
C ASN A 24 -10.51 -12.79 -34.58
N THR A 25 -9.75 -11.70 -34.42
CA THR A 25 -9.21 -11.28 -33.12
C THR A 25 -10.28 -10.55 -32.31
N LYS A 26 -10.32 -10.83 -31.00
CA LYS A 26 -11.26 -10.22 -30.06
C LYS A 26 -10.51 -9.46 -28.98
N ILE A 27 -10.84 -8.19 -28.81
CA ILE A 27 -10.20 -7.32 -27.82
C ILE A 27 -11.30 -6.66 -26.99
N SER A 28 -11.24 -6.75 -25.66
CA SER A 28 -12.19 -6.09 -24.76
C SER A 28 -11.53 -5.59 -23.49
N ASN A 29 -12.04 -4.49 -22.92
CA ASN A 29 -11.56 -3.90 -21.66
C ASN A 29 -10.04 -3.72 -21.60
N SER A 30 -9.40 -3.34 -22.71
CA SER A 30 -7.95 -3.36 -22.85
C SER A 30 -7.40 -2.08 -23.46
N VAL A 31 -6.18 -1.71 -23.09
CA VAL A 31 -5.46 -0.57 -23.68
C VAL A 31 -4.32 -1.12 -24.51
N ILE A 32 -4.25 -0.73 -25.78
CA ILE A 32 -3.20 -1.11 -26.72
C ILE A 32 -2.44 0.14 -27.15
N GLY A 33 -1.12 0.11 -27.01
CA GLY A 33 -0.19 1.16 -27.41
C GLY A 33 -0.09 1.34 -28.92
N LYS A 34 0.88 2.16 -29.31
CA LYS A 34 1.18 2.55 -30.69
C LYS A 34 2.11 1.55 -31.35
N GLY A 35 1.92 1.35 -32.65
CA GLY A 35 2.81 0.53 -33.48
C GLY A 35 2.78 -0.97 -33.17
N CYS A 36 1.72 -1.48 -32.53
CA CYS A 36 1.63 -2.89 -32.19
C CYS A 36 1.18 -3.75 -33.38
N ASP A 37 1.63 -4.99 -33.41
CA ASP A 37 1.28 -5.99 -34.41
C ASP A 37 0.52 -7.12 -33.75
N ILE A 38 -0.80 -7.17 -33.95
CA ILE A 38 -1.67 -8.21 -33.41
C ILE A 38 -2.08 -9.15 -34.53
N GLY A 39 -1.75 -10.43 -34.37
CA GLY A 39 -2.06 -11.51 -35.29
C GLY A 39 -3.55 -11.87 -35.35
N SER A 40 -3.82 -13.02 -35.94
CA SER A 40 -5.16 -13.56 -36.17
C SER A 40 -5.55 -14.57 -35.08
N ASN A 41 -6.85 -14.67 -34.81
CA ASN A 41 -7.44 -15.54 -33.77
C ASN A 41 -6.88 -15.26 -32.37
N VAL A 42 -6.54 -14.00 -32.08
CA VAL A 42 -6.02 -13.59 -30.77
C VAL A 42 -7.18 -13.18 -29.86
N LEU A 43 -7.08 -13.51 -28.57
CA LEU A 43 -8.00 -13.07 -27.53
C LEU A 43 -7.27 -12.17 -26.53
N ILE A 44 -7.73 -10.93 -26.36
CA ILE A 44 -7.18 -9.96 -25.42
C ILE A 44 -8.32 -9.44 -24.54
N GLU A 45 -8.20 -9.64 -23.23
CA GLU A 45 -9.22 -9.25 -22.25
C GLU A 45 -8.57 -8.65 -20.99
N GLY A 46 -8.94 -7.41 -20.63
CA GLY A 46 -8.44 -6.80 -19.40
C GLY A 46 -6.94 -6.46 -19.41
N CYS A 47 -6.31 -6.32 -20.58
CA CYS A 47 -4.85 -6.19 -20.69
C CYS A 47 -4.38 -4.75 -20.92
N HIS A 48 -3.18 -4.45 -20.43
CA HIS A 48 -2.45 -3.21 -20.70
C HIS A 48 -1.23 -3.52 -21.57
N ILE A 49 -1.34 -3.25 -22.86
CA ILE A 49 -0.31 -3.51 -23.86
C ILE A 49 0.31 -2.17 -24.26
N TRP A 50 1.62 -2.01 -24.08
CA TRP A 50 2.34 -0.78 -24.41
C TRP A 50 2.77 -0.75 -25.89
N ASP A 51 3.78 0.04 -26.23
CA ASP A 51 4.13 0.38 -27.61
C ASP A 51 5.02 -0.69 -28.27
N ASN A 52 4.90 -0.83 -29.59
CA ASN A 52 5.71 -1.71 -30.44
C ASN A 52 5.69 -3.20 -30.02
N VAL A 53 4.59 -3.66 -29.44
CA VAL A 53 4.41 -5.06 -29.04
C VAL A 53 3.98 -5.91 -30.25
N THR A 54 4.57 -7.09 -30.40
CA THR A 54 4.21 -8.06 -31.45
C THR A 54 3.55 -9.29 -30.82
N ILE A 55 2.31 -9.57 -31.20
CA ILE A 55 1.52 -10.72 -30.75
C ILE A 55 1.20 -11.57 -31.99
N GLU A 56 1.76 -12.77 -32.07
CA GLU A 56 1.50 -13.70 -33.17
C GLU A 56 0.13 -14.40 -33.06
N ASP A 57 -0.20 -15.22 -34.04
CA ASP A 57 -1.52 -15.85 -34.17
C ASP A 57 -1.86 -16.80 -33.02
N GLY A 58 -3.14 -16.83 -32.64
CA GLY A 58 -3.67 -17.77 -31.65
C GLY A 58 -3.25 -17.50 -30.20
N CYS A 59 -2.65 -16.35 -29.91
CA CYS A 59 -2.30 -15.97 -28.54
C CYS A 59 -3.54 -15.65 -27.68
N GLN A 60 -3.45 -15.89 -26.39
CA GLN A 60 -4.49 -15.56 -25.42
C GLN A 60 -3.91 -14.77 -24.26
N LEU A 61 -4.41 -13.57 -24.04
CA LEU A 61 -3.97 -12.68 -22.97
C LEU A 61 -5.18 -12.29 -22.12
N ARG A 62 -5.06 -12.50 -20.81
CA ARG A 62 -6.08 -12.08 -19.82
C ARG A 62 -5.43 -11.32 -18.69
N HIS A 63 -5.98 -10.17 -18.31
CA HIS A 63 -5.62 -9.41 -17.11
C HIS A 63 -4.11 -9.29 -16.85
N SER A 64 -3.37 -8.89 -17.88
CA SER A 64 -1.89 -8.87 -17.87
C SER A 64 -1.34 -7.56 -18.41
N ILE A 65 -0.11 -7.24 -17.98
CA ILE A 65 0.64 -6.06 -18.42
C ILE A 65 1.76 -6.51 -19.35
N VAL A 66 1.85 -5.88 -20.52
CA VAL A 66 2.85 -6.17 -21.54
C VAL A 66 3.58 -4.88 -21.92
N CYS A 67 4.84 -4.77 -21.50
CA CYS A 67 5.68 -3.59 -21.73
C CYS A 67 6.21 -3.50 -23.17
N ASP A 68 6.96 -2.42 -23.46
CA ASP A 68 7.37 -2.09 -24.83
C ASP A 68 8.26 -3.16 -25.47
N GLY A 69 8.03 -3.40 -26.76
CA GLY A 69 8.86 -4.26 -27.59
C GLY A 69 8.78 -5.75 -27.27
N VAL A 70 7.83 -6.19 -26.45
CA VAL A 70 7.60 -7.61 -26.15
C VAL A 70 7.13 -8.35 -27.41
N VAL A 71 7.58 -9.60 -27.56
CA VAL A 71 7.19 -10.49 -28.65
C VAL A 71 6.57 -11.76 -28.10
N MET A 72 5.29 -11.98 -28.40
CA MET A 72 4.60 -13.23 -28.10
C MET A 72 4.53 -14.12 -29.33
N LYS A 73 5.09 -15.33 -29.22
CA LYS A 73 5.03 -16.34 -30.28
C LYS A 73 3.69 -17.04 -30.34
N SER A 74 3.41 -17.62 -31.49
CA SER A 74 2.09 -18.19 -31.82
C SER A 74 1.63 -19.20 -30.76
N GLY A 75 0.36 -19.11 -30.38
CA GLY A 75 -0.25 -19.98 -29.37
C GLY A 75 0.20 -19.74 -27.92
N ALA A 76 0.95 -18.68 -27.63
CA ALA A 76 1.32 -18.33 -26.25
C ALA A 76 0.08 -17.90 -25.43
N VAL A 77 0.07 -18.26 -24.15
CA VAL A 77 -1.03 -17.95 -23.22
C VAL A 77 -0.48 -17.22 -22.00
N LEU A 78 -1.02 -16.03 -21.71
CA LEU A 78 -0.74 -15.30 -20.47
C LEU A 78 -1.92 -15.48 -19.52
N SER A 79 -1.62 -16.08 -18.37
CA SER A 79 -2.57 -16.18 -17.26
C SER A 79 -2.81 -14.79 -16.63
N PRO A 80 -3.90 -14.62 -15.86
CA PRO A 80 -4.17 -13.39 -15.11
C PRO A 80 -3.01 -13.01 -14.17
N GLY A 81 -2.75 -11.70 -14.04
CA GLY A 81 -1.74 -11.14 -13.14
C GLY A 81 -0.30 -11.18 -13.67
N VAL A 82 -0.08 -11.66 -14.90
CA VAL A 82 1.27 -11.74 -15.49
C VAL A 82 1.77 -10.34 -15.89
N VAL A 83 3.03 -10.06 -15.58
CA VAL A 83 3.74 -8.83 -15.97
C VAL A 83 4.95 -9.19 -16.83
N LEU A 84 4.94 -8.76 -18.09
CA LEU A 84 6.06 -8.91 -19.01
C LEU A 84 6.83 -7.60 -19.11
N SER A 85 8.09 -7.61 -18.69
CA SER A 85 9.00 -6.48 -18.83
C SER A 85 9.43 -6.27 -20.29
N PHE A 86 10.18 -5.20 -20.53
CA PHE A 86 10.57 -4.74 -21.85
C PHE A 86 11.32 -5.80 -22.67
N LYS A 87 10.97 -5.91 -23.96
CA LYS A 87 11.66 -6.76 -24.96
C LYS A 87 11.74 -8.25 -24.62
N VAL A 88 10.94 -8.73 -23.68
CA VAL A 88 10.80 -10.16 -23.39
C VAL A 88 10.21 -10.89 -24.60
N VAL A 89 10.63 -12.14 -24.82
CA VAL A 89 10.06 -13.02 -25.84
C VAL A 89 9.41 -14.22 -25.16
N ILE A 90 8.11 -14.40 -25.38
CA ILE A 90 7.39 -15.60 -24.92
C ILE A 90 7.39 -16.62 -26.05
N GLY A 91 7.87 -17.83 -25.74
CA GLY A 91 8.01 -18.93 -26.71
C GLY A 91 6.67 -19.49 -27.20
N GLN A 92 6.76 -20.30 -28.26
CA GLN A 92 5.57 -20.85 -28.91
C GLN A 92 4.83 -21.83 -28.00
N ASN A 93 3.51 -21.74 -27.93
CA ASN A 93 2.66 -22.59 -27.07
C ASN A 93 3.06 -22.59 -25.59
N PHE A 94 3.73 -21.55 -25.12
CA PHE A 94 4.09 -21.42 -23.71
C PHE A 94 2.96 -20.76 -22.91
N THR A 95 2.67 -21.31 -21.74
CA THR A 95 1.71 -20.74 -20.80
C THR A 95 2.46 -20.10 -19.63
N ALA A 96 2.41 -18.77 -19.54
CA ALA A 96 2.95 -18.06 -18.39
C ALA A 96 2.06 -18.31 -17.16
N PRO A 97 2.63 -18.76 -16.02
CA PRO A 97 1.88 -18.96 -14.77
C PRO A 97 1.22 -17.66 -14.28
N ALA A 98 0.08 -17.76 -13.58
CA ALA A 98 -0.59 -16.59 -13.01
C ALA A 98 0.34 -15.83 -12.04
N TYR A 99 0.19 -14.51 -11.99
CA TYR A 99 0.98 -13.61 -11.13
C TYR A 99 2.51 -13.62 -11.35
N SER A 100 2.98 -14.21 -12.44
CA SER A 100 4.42 -14.26 -12.73
C SER A 100 4.95 -12.93 -13.27
N LYS A 101 6.16 -12.57 -12.82
CA LYS A 101 6.95 -11.44 -13.33
C LYS A 101 8.05 -11.96 -14.24
N VAL A 102 8.12 -11.46 -15.47
CA VAL A 102 9.10 -11.91 -16.46
C VAL A 102 9.98 -10.76 -16.90
N SER A 103 11.30 -10.93 -16.82
CA SER A 103 12.28 -9.89 -17.18
C SER A 103 13.45 -10.45 -17.98
N LEU A 104 14.08 -9.60 -18.80
CA LEU A 104 15.35 -9.93 -19.44
C LEU A 104 16.51 -9.99 -18.44
N LEU A 105 16.36 -9.34 -17.28
CA LEU A 105 17.34 -9.36 -16.22
C LEU A 105 17.02 -10.48 -15.22
N PRO A 106 18.05 -11.19 -14.71
CA PRO A 106 17.85 -12.12 -13.62
C PRO A 106 17.34 -11.36 -12.40
N GLN A 107 16.53 -12.04 -11.59
CA GLN A 107 16.01 -11.46 -10.35
C GLN A 107 17.18 -11.03 -9.45
N PRO A 108 17.19 -9.81 -8.93
CA PRO A 108 18.22 -9.37 -8.00
C PRO A 108 18.18 -10.23 -6.73
N ILE A 109 19.32 -10.83 -6.40
CA ILE A 109 19.49 -11.74 -5.25
C ILE A 109 19.65 -10.97 -3.93
N LYS A 110 19.96 -9.68 -4.04
CA LYS A 110 19.93 -8.72 -2.94
C LYS A 110 18.74 -7.82 -3.17
N GLN A 111 17.75 -7.91 -2.30
CA GLN A 111 16.88 -6.78 -2.07
C GLN A 111 17.75 -5.78 -1.30
N ASP A 112 18.43 -4.90 -2.04
CA ASP A 112 18.81 -3.63 -1.43
C ASP A 112 17.47 -2.93 -1.20
N SER A 113 16.98 -3.15 0.01
CA SER A 113 16.00 -2.32 0.66
C SER A 113 16.43 -0.86 0.44
N ASP A 114 15.46 -0.03 0.05
CA ASP A 114 15.48 1.42 0.22
C ASP A 114 16.71 2.23 -0.25
N GLU A 115 17.06 2.26 -1.54
CA GLU A 115 17.89 3.37 -2.07
C GLU A 115 17.43 3.87 -3.46
N GLU A 116 17.01 5.15 -3.47
CA GLU A 116 17.05 6.12 -4.57
C GLU A 116 16.26 5.84 -5.87
N LEU A 117 15.02 6.35 -5.92
CA LEU A 117 14.45 6.83 -7.18
C LEU A 117 14.75 8.32 -7.34
N GLU A 118 15.95 8.64 -7.81
CA GLU A 118 16.25 9.97 -8.35
C GLU A 118 15.37 10.23 -9.58
N TYR A 119 14.50 11.22 -9.50
CA TYR A 119 13.79 11.73 -10.67
C TYR A 119 14.82 12.37 -11.61
N ALA A 120 15.03 11.75 -12.77
CA ALA A 120 15.82 12.35 -13.84
C ALA A 120 15.15 13.63 -14.33
N ASP A 121 15.60 14.76 -13.79
CA ASP A 121 15.18 16.09 -14.21
C ASP A 121 15.89 16.43 -15.54
N ASN A 122 15.14 16.32 -16.63
CA ASN A 122 15.59 16.76 -17.95
C ASN A 122 15.55 18.29 -17.99
N ASN A 123 16.69 18.96 -17.77
CA ASN A 123 17.11 20.10 -18.61
C ASN A 123 18.48 20.70 -18.24
N SER A 124 19.25 20.92 -19.31
CA SER A 124 20.20 22.02 -19.60
C SER A 124 21.68 21.68 -19.72
N ASP A 125 22.18 22.05 -20.90
CA ASP A 125 23.51 21.90 -21.48
C ASP A 125 24.64 22.65 -20.74
N VAL A 126 25.86 22.16 -21.00
CA VAL A 126 27.13 22.88 -21.30
C VAL A 126 28.33 22.53 -20.38
N GLU A 127 29.26 21.74 -20.98
CA GLU A 127 30.74 21.88 -21.08
C GLU A 127 31.55 22.35 -19.84
N THR A 128 32.78 21.92 -19.52
CA THR A 128 33.82 21.02 -20.05
C THR A 128 35.01 21.15 -19.07
N SER A 129 35.75 20.07 -18.77
CA SER A 129 37.23 20.03 -18.94
C SER A 129 37.89 18.72 -18.47
N CYS A 130 38.18 17.86 -19.46
CA CYS A 130 39.44 17.18 -19.81
C CYS A 130 40.48 16.80 -18.72
N ALA A 131 41.24 15.69 -18.77
CA ALA A 131 41.46 14.52 -19.66
C ALA A 131 42.67 13.73 -19.03
N PRO A 132 43.39 12.83 -19.72
CA PRO A 132 43.03 11.52 -20.28
C PRO A 132 43.95 10.38 -19.78
N ASP A 133 43.63 9.12 -20.08
CA ASP A 133 44.66 8.21 -20.60
C ASP A 133 44.08 7.14 -21.54
N ASN A 134 44.76 7.00 -22.67
CA ASN A 134 44.39 6.25 -23.86
C ASN A 134 44.44 4.72 -23.65
N MET A 135 43.50 4.01 -24.26
CA MET A 135 43.82 2.98 -25.26
C MET A 135 42.62 2.76 -26.20
N ASN A 136 42.88 3.00 -27.49
CA ASN A 136 42.00 2.75 -28.62
C ASN A 136 41.83 1.25 -28.87
N GLY A 137 40.61 0.83 -29.21
CA GLY A 137 40.29 -0.50 -29.74
C GLY A 137 38.89 -0.51 -30.32
N GLU A 138 38.84 -0.36 -31.64
CA GLU A 138 37.67 -0.17 -32.50
C GLU A 138 36.76 -1.42 -32.58
N LEU A 139 35.48 -1.16 -32.86
CA LEU A 139 34.41 -2.11 -33.18
C LEU A 139 34.88 -3.37 -33.93
N THR A 140 34.42 -4.53 -33.49
CA THR A 140 33.74 -5.60 -34.27
C THR A 140 33.89 -6.94 -33.57
N SER A 141 32.86 -7.79 -33.66
CA SER A 141 32.74 -9.09 -32.97
C SER A 141 32.49 -8.90 -31.47
N GLU A 142 31.30 -9.14 -30.94
CA GLU A 142 30.80 -10.49 -30.64
C GLU A 142 29.25 -10.52 -30.71
N LEU A 143 28.74 -10.61 -31.94
CA LEU A 143 27.40 -11.11 -32.23
C LEU A 143 27.54 -12.56 -32.72
N SER A 144 28.04 -13.44 -31.86
CA SER A 144 28.01 -14.90 -32.08
C SER A 144 28.76 -15.57 -30.96
N GLU A 145 28.03 -16.09 -29.98
CA GLU A 145 28.23 -17.41 -29.35
C GLU A 145 27.47 -17.50 -28.02
N ILE A 146 26.14 -17.62 -28.10
CA ILE A 146 25.38 -18.42 -27.14
C ILE A 146 24.47 -19.34 -27.95
N GLN A 147 25.10 -20.29 -28.66
CA GLN A 147 24.42 -21.49 -29.14
C GLN A 147 24.73 -22.61 -28.14
N GLY A 148 24.08 -22.53 -26.97
CA GLY A 148 24.08 -23.56 -25.95
C GLY A 148 22.64 -23.82 -25.56
N SER A 149 22.11 -24.97 -25.98
CA SER A 149 20.78 -25.48 -25.71
C SER A 149 20.39 -25.40 -24.23
N ALA A 150 19.82 -24.28 -23.82
CA ALA A 150 19.00 -24.19 -22.63
C ALA A 150 17.58 -23.94 -23.13
N THR A 151 16.68 -24.87 -22.85
CA THR A 151 15.24 -24.61 -22.95
C THR A 151 14.96 -23.33 -22.18
N SER A 152 14.66 -22.24 -22.88
CA SER A 152 14.22 -21.01 -22.23
C SER A 152 13.07 -21.37 -21.31
N GLU A 153 13.10 -20.88 -20.09
CA GLU A 153 12.03 -21.06 -19.10
C GLU A 153 10.67 -20.58 -19.63
N LEU A 154 10.67 -19.80 -20.72
CA LEU A 154 9.52 -19.26 -21.42
C LEU A 154 9.14 -20.03 -22.70
N GLY A 155 9.60 -21.27 -22.86
CA GLY A 155 9.27 -22.13 -24.01
C GLY A 155 10.19 -21.97 -25.22
N CYS A 156 9.87 -22.63 -26.34
CA CYS A 156 10.75 -22.65 -27.51
C CYS A 156 10.86 -21.26 -28.17
N GLY A 157 12.10 -20.75 -28.26
CA GLY A 157 12.37 -19.41 -28.78
C GLY A 157 12.07 -18.27 -27.80
N GLY A 158 11.74 -18.58 -26.54
CA GLY A 158 11.57 -17.58 -25.49
C GLY A 158 12.90 -16.94 -25.07
N VAL A 159 12.85 -15.70 -24.60
CA VAL A 159 13.98 -14.92 -24.10
C VAL A 159 13.52 -14.15 -22.87
N GLY A 160 14.11 -14.45 -21.71
CA GLY A 160 13.79 -13.86 -20.42
C GLY A 160 13.89 -14.88 -19.29
N TYR A 161 13.84 -14.38 -18.07
CA TYR A 161 13.83 -15.11 -16.81
C TYR A 161 12.48 -14.90 -16.13
N ILE A 162 11.90 -15.98 -15.61
CA ILE A 162 10.74 -15.87 -14.72
C ILE A 162 11.30 -15.61 -13.32
N TRP A 163 10.91 -14.49 -12.71
CA TRP A 163 11.32 -14.20 -11.34
C TRP A 163 10.57 -15.15 -10.40
N SER A 164 11.34 -15.80 -9.52
CA SER A 164 10.77 -16.70 -8.53
C SER A 164 10.18 -15.89 -7.38
N ILE A 165 9.01 -16.29 -6.92
CA ILE A 165 8.40 -15.77 -5.70
C ILE A 165 9.40 -16.07 -4.57
N CYS A 166 10.01 -15.05 -3.96
CA CYS A 166 10.95 -15.27 -2.87
C CYS A 166 10.21 -15.97 -1.72
N GLU A 167 10.73 -17.12 -1.27
CA GLU A 167 10.28 -17.81 -0.06
C GLU A 167 10.37 -16.84 1.13
N GLY A 168 9.23 -16.22 1.46
CA GLY A 168 9.12 -15.10 2.40
C GLY A 168 7.90 -14.22 2.13
N ALA A 169 7.40 -14.20 0.89
CA ALA A 169 6.09 -13.64 0.53
C ALA A 169 5.04 -14.77 0.49
N SER A 170 4.60 -15.25 1.65
CA SER A 170 3.49 -16.20 1.71
C SER A 170 2.17 -15.49 1.38
N GLU A 171 1.45 -16.06 0.41
CA GLU A 171 0.00 -15.96 0.16
C GLU A 171 -0.65 -14.62 -0.27
N GLU A 172 0.07 -13.50 -0.33
CA GLU A 172 -0.57 -12.18 -0.54
C GLU A 172 -0.22 -11.42 -1.83
N GLU A 173 0.61 -11.95 -2.73
CA GLU A 173 1.00 -11.21 -3.95
C GLU A 173 -0.18 -10.91 -4.89
N TRP A 174 -1.24 -11.74 -4.88
CA TRP A 174 -2.47 -11.45 -5.63
C TRP A 174 -3.25 -10.25 -5.06
N ARG A 175 -3.09 -9.91 -3.78
CA ARG A 175 -3.71 -8.71 -3.15
C ARG A 175 -3.19 -7.42 -3.78
N HIS A 176 -1.98 -7.47 -4.34
CA HIS A 176 -1.32 -6.35 -5.02
C HIS A 176 -1.49 -6.41 -6.55
N SER A 177 -2.18 -7.43 -7.06
CA SER A 177 -2.43 -7.62 -8.48
C SER A 177 -3.70 -6.89 -8.90
N ILE A 178 -3.66 -6.21 -10.04
CA ILE A 178 -4.83 -5.58 -10.66
C ILE A 178 -5.76 -6.59 -11.36
N ALA A 179 -5.41 -7.88 -11.36
CA ALA A 179 -6.24 -8.92 -11.95
C ALA A 179 -7.42 -9.29 -11.04
N PRO A 180 -8.61 -9.59 -11.59
CA PRO A 180 -9.72 -10.09 -10.80
C PRO A 180 -9.32 -11.34 -10.01
N ILE A 181 -9.72 -11.38 -8.74
CA ILE A 181 -9.46 -12.50 -7.83
C ILE A 181 -10.09 -13.76 -8.43
N SER A 182 -9.32 -14.84 -8.54
CA SER A 182 -9.83 -16.10 -9.11
C SER A 182 -10.85 -16.75 -8.18
N ALA A 183 -11.87 -17.40 -8.75
CA ALA A 183 -12.93 -18.08 -8.00
C ALA A 183 -12.40 -19.15 -7.03
N GLU A 184 -11.29 -19.81 -7.38
CA GLU A 184 -10.61 -20.78 -6.52
C GLU A 184 -9.97 -20.10 -5.30
N LYS A 185 -9.39 -18.91 -5.47
CA LYS A 185 -8.79 -18.13 -4.37
C LYS A 185 -9.87 -17.53 -3.46
N LEU A 186 -10.98 -17.08 -4.04
CA LEU A 186 -12.18 -16.69 -3.29
C LEU A 186 -12.73 -17.86 -2.47
N ALA A 187 -12.70 -19.09 -3.01
CA ALA A 187 -13.14 -20.28 -2.29
C ALA A 187 -12.18 -20.67 -1.14
N GLU A 188 -10.86 -20.53 -1.32
CA GLU A 188 -9.86 -20.71 -0.25
C GLU A 188 -10.09 -19.71 0.90
N LEU A 189 -10.31 -18.42 0.59
CA LEU A 189 -10.62 -17.39 1.57
C LEU A 189 -11.87 -17.70 2.39
N THR A 190 -12.91 -18.26 1.75
CA THR A 190 -14.13 -18.68 2.44
C THR A 190 -13.98 -19.97 3.26
N GLN A 191 -12.93 -20.78 3.01
CA GLN A 191 -12.69 -22.01 3.76
C GLN A 191 -11.83 -21.77 5.00
N THR A 192 -10.88 -20.85 4.96
CA THR A 192 -10.07 -20.48 6.14
C THR A 192 -10.90 -19.83 7.25
N THR A 193 -12.04 -19.22 6.93
CA THR A 193 -12.98 -18.66 7.92
C THR A 193 -13.83 -19.71 8.64
N ASP A 194 -13.98 -20.92 8.10
CA ASP A 194 -14.80 -21.97 8.72
C ASP A 194 -14.01 -22.81 9.76
N ASP A 195 -12.70 -22.98 9.58
CA ASP A 195 -11.86 -23.82 10.47
C ASP A 195 -11.49 -23.13 11.81
N ASP A 196 -11.48 -21.79 11.89
CA ASP A 196 -11.24 -21.04 13.13
C ASP A 196 -12.50 -20.85 14.00
N LEU A 197 -13.67 -21.32 13.53
CA LEU A 197 -14.94 -21.25 14.26
C LEU A 197 -15.29 -22.53 15.06
N GLU A 198 -14.44 -23.57 15.06
CA GLU A 198 -14.63 -24.79 15.88
C GLU A 198 -13.85 -24.78 17.21
N PHE A 199 -13.90 -23.69 17.98
CA PHE A 199 -13.66 -23.81 19.43
C PHE A 199 -14.62 -22.94 20.25
N SER A 200 -15.56 -23.63 20.90
CA SER A 200 -16.55 -23.15 21.90
C SER A 200 -17.94 -22.83 21.35
N ASN A 201 -18.81 -23.85 21.30
CA ASN A 201 -19.98 -23.90 22.19
C ASN A 201 -20.73 -25.25 22.03
N GLN A 202 -20.71 -26.04 23.10
CA GLN A 202 -21.58 -27.21 23.29
C GLN A 202 -23.00 -26.76 23.68
N ASP A 203 -23.96 -27.60 23.27
CA ASP A 203 -25.35 -27.73 23.71
C ASP A 203 -26.45 -26.87 23.06
N GLY A 204 -27.41 -27.57 22.40
CA GLY A 204 -28.81 -27.11 22.39
C GLY A 204 -29.72 -27.33 21.16
N ASN A 205 -29.85 -28.55 20.62
CA ASN A 205 -31.13 -29.17 20.16
C ASN A 205 -32.10 -28.44 19.17
N ALA A 206 -31.95 -28.70 17.84
CA ALA A 206 -32.89 -28.97 16.71
C ALA A 206 -34.42 -28.59 16.73
N PRO A 207 -35.15 -28.57 15.56
CA PRO A 207 -34.79 -28.35 14.14
C PRO A 207 -35.75 -27.43 13.30
N ALA A 208 -35.25 -27.03 12.12
CA ALA A 208 -35.85 -26.66 10.82
C ALA A 208 -37.35 -26.28 10.65
N SER A 209 -37.59 -25.19 9.90
CA SER A 209 -38.73 -25.09 8.95
C SER A 209 -38.48 -24.09 7.81
N SER A 210 -38.23 -24.66 6.62
CA SER A 210 -38.83 -24.35 5.31
C SER A 210 -38.99 -22.89 4.84
N GLY A 211 -38.18 -22.53 3.85
CA GLY A 211 -38.58 -22.02 2.52
C GLY A 211 -39.49 -20.79 2.41
N GLU A 212 -38.97 -19.71 1.81
CA GLU A 212 -39.47 -19.15 0.54
C GLU A 212 -38.59 -17.96 0.08
N LEU A 213 -38.27 -17.96 -1.21
CA LEU A 213 -37.61 -16.90 -1.98
C LEU A 213 -38.37 -15.58 -1.86
N ARG A 214 -37.74 -14.45 -1.45
CA ARG A 214 -38.11 -13.08 -1.89
C ARG A 214 -36.99 -12.04 -1.71
N SER A 215 -36.63 -11.45 -2.86
CA SER A 215 -36.28 -10.05 -3.12
C SER A 215 -34.95 -9.51 -2.58
N ASP A 216 -33.98 -9.38 -3.49
CA ASP A 216 -32.79 -8.54 -3.36
C ASP A 216 -33.20 -7.06 -3.18
N ALA A 217 -33.34 -6.66 -1.93
CA ALA A 217 -33.28 -5.28 -1.50
C ALA A 217 -32.40 -5.24 -0.25
N LEU A 218 -31.25 -4.60 -0.43
CA LEU A 218 -30.28 -4.16 0.58
C LEU A 218 -30.86 -4.16 2.01
N SER A 219 -30.45 -5.15 2.77
CA SER A 219 -30.55 -5.18 4.23
C SER A 219 -29.15 -5.47 4.72
N ASP A 220 -28.46 -4.40 5.09
CA ASP A 220 -27.76 -4.25 6.36
C ASP A 220 -27.73 -5.55 7.19
N SER A 221 -26.58 -6.21 7.15
CA SER A 221 -26.16 -7.21 8.12
C SER A 221 -24.76 -6.83 8.54
N GLU A 222 -24.71 -6.28 9.75
CA GLU A 222 -23.54 -5.96 10.55
C GLU A 222 -22.59 -7.16 10.60
N ASP A 223 -21.47 -7.08 9.88
CA ASP A 223 -20.24 -7.89 10.06
C ASP A 223 -19.09 -7.17 9.30
N ASP A 224 -18.84 -5.90 9.64
CA ASP A 224 -17.92 -4.97 8.93
C ASP A 224 -16.73 -4.48 9.80
N ASP A 225 -16.31 -5.29 10.79
CA ASP A 225 -15.29 -4.87 11.78
C ASP A 225 -13.85 -5.40 11.54
N GLU A 226 -13.62 -6.35 10.61
CA GLU A 226 -12.25 -6.84 10.33
C GLU A 226 -11.52 -6.09 9.21
N ASP A 227 -12.20 -5.66 8.15
CA ASP A 227 -11.57 -4.91 7.06
C ASP A 227 -11.16 -3.48 7.49
N THR A 228 -11.99 -2.81 8.29
CA THR A 228 -11.74 -1.44 8.80
C THR A 228 -10.52 -1.35 9.73
N LYS A 229 -10.25 -2.41 10.51
CA LYS A 229 -9.12 -2.45 11.45
C LYS A 229 -7.78 -2.56 10.73
N ASN A 230 -7.75 -3.24 9.59
CA ASN A 230 -6.54 -3.36 8.77
C ASN A 230 -6.19 -2.03 8.08
N ASP A 231 -7.20 -1.28 7.61
CA ASP A 231 -7.00 0.02 6.97
C ASP A 231 -6.51 1.09 7.96
N SER A 232 -7.02 1.08 9.20
CA SER A 232 -6.57 1.98 10.26
C SER A 232 -5.11 1.70 10.67
N ALA A 233 -4.74 0.43 10.84
CA ALA A 233 -3.37 0.05 11.18
C ALA A 233 -2.37 0.34 10.04
N TYR A 234 -2.81 0.18 8.78
CA TYR A 234 -2.01 0.58 7.62
C TYR A 234 -1.84 2.11 7.56
N PHE A 235 -2.92 2.86 7.76
CA PHE A 235 -2.89 4.33 7.77
C PHE A 235 -1.95 4.86 8.85
N GLU A 236 -2.02 4.34 10.08
CA GLU A 236 -1.15 4.76 11.18
C GLU A 236 0.33 4.53 10.84
N LYS A 237 0.68 3.35 10.31
CA LYS A 237 2.05 3.04 9.88
C LYS A 237 2.54 3.99 8.80
N GLU A 238 1.68 4.39 7.88
CA GLU A 238 2.10 5.24 6.76
C GLU A 238 2.23 6.71 7.16
N VAL A 239 1.36 7.18 8.07
CA VAL A 239 1.54 8.49 8.73
C VAL A 239 2.83 8.51 9.54
N GLU A 240 3.15 7.41 10.24
CA GLU A 240 4.40 7.27 10.99
C GLU A 240 5.62 7.35 10.07
N ALA A 241 5.66 6.58 8.98
CA ALA A 241 6.74 6.63 8.02
C ALA A 241 6.90 8.04 7.41
N THR A 242 5.79 8.70 7.09
CA THR A 242 5.77 10.08 6.60
C THR A 242 6.36 11.06 7.62
N PHE A 243 5.98 10.95 8.89
CA PHE A 243 6.49 11.78 9.97
C PHE A 243 7.99 11.54 10.21
N LEU A 244 8.44 10.29 10.30
CA LEU A 244 9.84 9.94 10.54
C LEU A 244 10.73 10.42 9.40
N ARG A 245 10.29 10.27 8.14
CA ARG A 245 10.97 10.84 6.98
C ARG A 245 11.07 12.35 7.09
N ALA A 246 9.99 13.03 7.47
CA ALA A 246 9.99 14.47 7.65
C ALA A 246 10.97 14.94 8.73
N VAL A 247 11.13 14.16 9.81
CA VAL A 247 12.15 14.42 10.84
C VAL A 247 13.56 14.24 10.30
N HIS A 248 13.84 13.16 9.57
CA HIS A 248 15.18 12.86 9.06
C HIS A 248 15.63 13.86 7.97
N GLU A 249 14.74 14.19 7.04
CA GLU A 249 15.01 15.08 5.91
C GLU A 249 14.81 16.57 6.26
N ASN A 250 14.36 16.88 7.48
CA ASN A 250 14.03 18.23 7.94
C ASN A 250 13.02 18.94 7.00
N VAL A 251 11.95 18.22 6.67
CA VAL A 251 10.87 18.69 5.79
C VAL A 251 10.04 19.77 6.49
N GLN A 252 9.59 20.76 5.73
CA GLN A 252 8.72 21.82 6.26
C GLN A 252 7.36 21.27 6.67
N VAL A 253 6.87 21.71 7.84
CA VAL A 253 5.57 21.28 8.40
C VAL A 253 4.42 21.38 7.39
N ASP A 254 4.39 22.44 6.58
CA ASP A 254 3.33 22.65 5.58
C ASP A 254 3.32 21.57 4.49
N HIS A 255 4.47 20.99 4.13
CA HIS A 255 4.53 19.88 3.17
C HIS A 255 4.06 18.57 3.81
N VAL A 256 4.44 18.32 5.07
CA VAL A 256 3.96 17.14 5.82
C VAL A 256 2.44 17.16 5.94
N ILE A 257 1.85 18.33 6.18
CA ILE A 257 0.38 18.50 6.22
C ILE A 257 -0.26 18.11 4.88
N LEU A 258 0.35 18.47 3.74
CA LEU A 258 -0.16 18.10 2.42
C LEU A 258 -0.11 16.59 2.19
N GLU A 259 0.98 15.95 2.59
CA GLU A 259 1.14 14.49 2.45
C GLU A 259 0.16 13.72 3.33
N VAL A 260 0.05 14.08 4.61
CA VAL A 260 -0.91 13.44 5.52
C VAL A 260 -2.36 13.71 5.07
N ASN A 261 -2.67 14.89 4.54
CA ASN A 261 -3.99 15.14 3.95
C ASN A 261 -4.25 14.28 2.70
N SER A 262 -3.22 14.00 1.90
CA SER A 262 -3.34 13.07 0.78
C SER A 262 -3.61 11.64 1.26
N LEU A 263 -2.89 11.18 2.29
CA LEU A 263 -3.09 9.85 2.90
C LEU A 263 -4.49 9.72 3.53
N LYS A 264 -4.94 10.76 4.24
CA LYS A 264 -6.28 10.82 4.81
C LYS A 264 -7.33 10.59 3.72
N LEU A 265 -7.19 11.25 2.57
CA LEU A 265 -8.12 11.13 1.46
C LEU A 265 -8.04 9.76 0.77
N SER A 266 -6.85 9.16 0.65
CA SER A 266 -6.71 7.82 0.04
C SER A 266 -7.29 6.71 0.92
N CYS A 267 -7.15 6.84 2.24
CA CYS A 267 -7.63 5.86 3.20
C CYS A 267 -9.05 6.19 3.72
N ASN A 268 -9.69 7.26 3.24
CA ASN A 268 -11.01 7.72 3.72
C ASN A 268 -11.10 7.88 5.25
N MET A 269 -10.05 8.43 5.86
CA MET A 269 -9.94 8.58 7.32
C MET A 269 -10.46 9.94 7.83
N GLU A 270 -10.82 10.01 9.11
CA GLU A 270 -11.23 11.25 9.77
C GLU A 270 -10.04 12.08 10.28
N PHE A 271 -10.31 13.34 10.67
CA PHE A 271 -9.27 14.20 11.26
C PHE A 271 -8.81 13.69 12.63
N SER A 272 -9.69 13.05 13.41
CA SER A 272 -9.38 12.35 14.67
C SER A 272 -8.30 11.28 14.47
N ALA A 273 -8.46 10.40 13.47
CA ALA A 273 -7.46 9.39 13.11
C ALA A 273 -6.10 10.01 12.73
N CYS A 274 -6.11 11.15 12.02
CA CYS A 274 -4.87 11.88 11.69
C CYS A 274 -4.19 12.42 12.95
N ALA A 275 -4.96 13.03 13.87
CA ALA A 275 -4.44 13.58 15.11
C ALA A 275 -3.82 12.49 16.00
N GLY A 276 -4.54 11.37 16.16
CA GLY A 276 -4.05 10.18 16.86
C GLY A 276 -2.77 9.61 16.25
N ALA A 277 -2.73 9.39 14.94
CA ALA A 277 -1.57 8.84 14.24
C ALA A 277 -0.33 9.76 14.29
N ILE A 278 -0.51 11.08 14.14
CA ILE A 278 0.60 12.04 14.28
C ILE A 278 1.12 12.04 15.72
N PHE A 279 0.22 12.08 16.71
CA PHE A 279 0.62 12.03 18.12
C PHE A 279 1.38 10.75 18.44
N TYR A 280 0.86 9.59 17.98
CA TYR A 280 1.51 8.29 18.12
C TYR A 280 2.93 8.32 17.56
N SER A 281 3.10 8.83 16.34
CA SER A 281 4.39 8.94 15.66
C SER A 281 5.38 9.82 16.44
N MET A 282 4.91 10.93 16.99
CA MET A 282 5.71 11.82 17.84
C MET A 282 6.18 11.11 19.12
N MET A 283 5.31 10.33 19.77
CA MET A 283 5.63 9.62 21.00
C MET A 283 6.55 8.44 20.75
N LYS A 284 6.34 7.71 19.65
CA LYS A 284 7.22 6.61 19.24
C LYS A 284 8.63 7.08 18.94
N LEU A 285 8.79 8.21 18.23
CA LEU A 285 10.11 8.83 18.04
C LEU A 285 10.79 9.19 19.37
N ALA A 286 10.02 9.63 20.37
CA ALA A 286 10.56 9.94 21.69
C ALA A 286 11.10 8.69 22.40
N LEU A 287 10.41 7.55 22.26
CA LEU A 287 10.82 6.26 22.80
C LEU A 287 12.06 5.69 22.10
N GLU A 288 12.14 5.85 20.78
CA GLU A 288 13.29 5.40 19.99
C GLU A 288 14.53 6.27 20.21
N THR A 289 14.35 7.50 20.70
CA THR A 289 15.46 8.38 21.09
C THR A 289 16.22 7.75 22.27
N PRO A 290 17.55 7.56 22.19
CA PRO A 290 18.32 6.91 23.25
C PRO A 290 18.15 7.60 24.62
N HIS A 291 17.56 6.88 25.58
CA HIS A 291 17.35 7.36 26.94
C HIS A 291 17.65 6.24 27.96
N LYS A 292 18.12 6.61 29.15
CA LYS A 292 18.40 5.69 30.27
C LYS A 292 17.55 5.97 31.50
N THR A 293 16.92 7.14 31.54
CA THR A 293 16.12 7.62 32.67
C THR A 293 14.83 8.27 32.20
N THR A 294 13.81 8.26 33.05
CA THR A 294 12.51 8.89 32.79
C THR A 294 12.63 10.40 32.52
N ASP A 295 13.60 11.09 33.13
CA ASP A 295 13.86 12.52 32.90
C ASP A 295 14.44 12.78 31.50
N GLU A 296 15.26 11.86 30.97
CA GLU A 296 15.77 11.95 29.60
C GLU A 296 14.65 11.73 28.59
N LEU A 297 13.76 10.76 28.84
CA LEU A 297 12.58 10.50 28.02
C LEU A 297 11.63 11.71 28.02
N SER A 298 11.32 12.26 29.20
CA SER A 298 10.52 13.50 29.31
C SER A 298 11.11 14.64 28.49
N ARG A 299 12.44 14.83 28.54
CA ARG A 299 13.11 15.86 27.73
C ARG A 299 13.04 15.58 26.23
N ALA A 300 13.15 14.32 25.81
CA ALA A 300 12.99 13.93 24.40
C ALA A 300 11.57 14.26 23.90
N VAL A 301 10.54 13.87 24.66
CA VAL A 301 9.13 14.20 24.37
C VAL A 301 8.93 15.71 24.21
N LEU A 302 9.39 16.50 25.19
CA LEU A 302 9.26 17.97 25.14
C LEU A 302 9.98 18.59 23.95
N ASN A 303 11.15 18.07 23.58
CA ASN A 303 11.88 18.54 22.40
C ASN A 303 11.11 18.26 21.10
N ILE A 304 10.50 17.08 20.97
CA ILE A 304 9.70 16.71 19.81
C ILE A 304 8.47 17.60 19.70
N PHE A 305 7.75 17.83 20.80
CA PHE A 305 6.62 18.77 20.80
C PHE A 305 7.04 20.19 20.46
N ASN A 306 8.16 20.69 21.00
CA ASN A 306 8.61 22.04 20.65
C ASN A 306 8.89 22.19 19.15
N SER A 307 9.38 21.16 18.47
CA SER A 307 9.64 21.17 17.03
C SER A 307 8.38 20.96 16.18
N TRP A 308 7.46 20.07 16.62
CA TRP A 308 6.37 19.56 15.78
C TRP A 308 4.96 19.89 16.29
N HIS A 309 4.79 20.66 17.36
CA HIS A 309 3.47 21.06 17.87
C HIS A 309 2.59 21.75 16.82
N ARG A 310 3.18 22.51 15.88
CA ARG A 310 2.44 23.15 14.77
C ARG A 310 1.80 22.11 13.84
N LEU A 311 2.47 20.98 13.62
CA LEU A 311 1.94 19.88 12.81
C LEU A 311 0.72 19.30 13.52
N LEU A 312 0.86 18.88 14.78
CA LEU A 312 -0.24 18.31 15.54
C LEU A 312 -1.43 19.29 15.65
N LYS A 313 -1.18 20.57 15.94
CA LYS A 313 -2.21 21.61 16.04
C LYS A 313 -3.02 21.78 14.76
N SER A 314 -2.47 21.45 13.58
CA SER A 314 -3.22 21.56 12.32
C SER A 314 -4.34 20.52 12.16
N TYR A 315 -4.31 19.45 12.97
CA TYR A 315 -5.30 18.37 12.99
C TYR A 315 -6.22 18.42 14.22
N LEU A 316 -5.99 19.37 15.14
CA LEU A 316 -6.80 19.59 16.35
C LEU A 316 -7.77 20.75 16.10
N SER A 317 -8.76 20.51 15.23
CA SER A 317 -9.77 21.52 14.88
C SER A 317 -10.96 21.59 15.84
N GLY A 318 -11.24 20.50 16.55
CA GLY A 318 -12.36 20.37 17.46
C GLY A 318 -12.04 19.51 18.67
N LYS A 319 -13.03 19.43 19.56
CA LYS A 319 -12.91 18.73 20.84
C LYS A 319 -12.72 17.21 20.66
N ASP A 320 -13.33 16.63 19.63
CA ASP A 320 -13.27 15.19 19.39
C ASP A 320 -11.85 14.75 19.01
N GLU A 321 -11.13 15.54 18.20
CA GLU A 321 -9.73 15.25 17.85
C GLU A 321 -8.78 15.44 19.05
N GLU A 322 -9.07 16.41 19.93
CA GLU A 322 -8.31 16.61 21.17
C GLU A 322 -8.50 15.44 22.14
N ILE A 323 -9.73 14.93 22.30
CA ILE A 323 -10.03 13.74 23.11
C ILE A 323 -9.35 12.50 22.52
N GLU A 324 -9.40 12.33 21.19
CA GLU A 324 -8.75 11.21 20.50
C GLU A 324 -7.24 11.15 20.79
N VAL A 325 -6.56 12.30 20.85
CA VAL A 325 -5.14 12.35 21.25
C VAL A 325 -4.91 11.84 22.68
N ILE A 326 -5.80 12.17 23.62
CA ILE A 326 -5.70 11.69 25.00
C ILE A 326 -5.93 10.19 25.06
N LEU A 327 -6.96 9.69 24.37
CA LEU A 327 -7.27 8.26 24.30
C LEU A 327 -6.12 7.48 23.66
N LYS A 328 -5.55 8.00 22.57
CA LYS A 328 -4.39 7.40 21.91
C LYS A 328 -3.19 7.35 22.85
N PHE A 329 -2.96 8.39 23.64
CA PHE A 329 -1.89 8.39 24.63
C PHE A 329 -2.11 7.35 25.74
N GLU A 330 -3.36 7.17 26.16
CA GLU A 330 -3.78 6.16 27.14
C GLU A 330 -3.53 4.73 26.64
N GLU A 331 -3.94 4.46 25.39
CA GLU A 331 -3.69 3.20 24.68
C GLU A 331 -2.18 2.89 24.64
N MET A 332 -1.38 3.88 24.22
CA MET A 332 0.08 3.74 24.19
C MET A 332 0.67 3.42 25.57
N CYS A 333 0.25 4.12 26.62
CA CYS A 333 0.78 3.89 27.96
C CYS A 333 0.37 2.52 28.53
N SER A 334 -0.75 1.96 28.09
CA SER A 334 -1.27 0.65 28.53
C SER A 334 -0.62 -0.52 27.80
N GLU A 335 -0.48 -0.41 26.48
CA GLU A 335 -0.14 -1.54 25.61
C GLU A 335 1.32 -1.55 25.18
N SER A 336 1.74 -0.50 24.47
CA SER A 336 2.98 -0.49 23.67
C SER A 336 4.15 0.24 24.34
N ALA A 337 3.87 1.17 25.26
CA ALA A 337 4.84 2.12 25.80
C ALA A 337 4.65 2.36 27.32
N LYS A 338 4.74 1.29 28.12
CA LYS A 338 4.59 1.37 29.59
C LYS A 338 5.58 2.33 30.26
N GLU A 339 6.69 2.67 29.59
CA GLU A 339 7.68 3.65 30.05
C GLU A 339 7.15 5.10 30.05
N LEU A 340 6.13 5.40 29.24
CA LEU A 340 5.45 6.70 29.21
C LEU A 340 4.38 6.85 30.30
N SER A 341 3.88 5.75 30.86
CA SER A 341 2.86 5.76 31.93
C SER A 341 3.19 6.71 33.10
N PRO A 342 4.39 6.71 33.71
CA PRO A 342 4.71 7.65 34.80
C PRO A 342 4.73 9.13 34.35
N LEU A 343 4.88 9.39 33.05
CA LEU A 343 4.93 10.73 32.46
C LEU A 343 3.55 11.22 32.00
N PHE A 344 2.51 10.40 32.08
CA PHE A 344 1.19 10.71 31.51
C PHE A 344 0.66 12.09 31.93
N THR A 345 0.51 12.32 33.24
CA THR A 345 -0.02 13.60 33.77
C THR A 345 0.89 14.79 33.41
N GLN A 346 2.20 14.59 33.37
CA GLN A 346 3.15 15.65 33.02
C GLN A 346 3.02 16.04 31.53
N ILE A 347 2.90 15.05 30.65
CA ILE A 347 2.72 15.28 29.21
C ILE A 347 1.35 15.89 28.95
N LEU A 348 0.29 15.41 29.60
CA LEU A 348 -1.04 15.99 29.50
C LEU A 348 -1.06 17.48 29.90
N HIS A 349 -0.40 17.83 31.02
CA HIS A 349 -0.23 19.23 31.42
C HIS A 349 0.55 20.03 30.38
N HIS A 350 1.57 19.44 29.76
CA HIS A 350 2.33 20.13 28.70
C HIS A 350 1.50 20.39 27.43
N LEU A 351 0.63 19.45 27.06
CA LEU A 351 -0.30 19.63 25.93
C LEU A 351 -1.29 20.76 26.20
N TYR A 352 -1.78 20.87 27.44
CA TYR A 352 -2.61 21.99 27.89
C TYR A 352 -1.84 23.33 27.85
N ASP A 353 -0.65 23.40 28.45
CA ASP A 353 0.19 24.61 28.48
C ASP A 353 0.56 25.13 27.08
N LYS A 354 0.64 24.23 26.10
CA LYS A 354 0.95 24.55 24.70
C LYS A 354 -0.28 24.90 23.86
N GLU A 355 -1.46 24.98 24.47
CA GLU A 355 -2.73 25.21 23.80
C GLU A 355 -2.94 24.22 22.63
N LEU A 356 -2.59 22.95 22.87
CA LEU A 356 -2.90 21.84 21.96
C LEU A 356 -4.20 21.18 22.37
N ILE A 357 -4.42 21.01 23.68
CA ILE A 357 -5.64 20.40 24.22
C ILE A 357 -6.29 21.41 25.16
N SER A 358 -7.59 21.63 24.96
CA SER A 358 -8.42 22.51 25.76
C SER A 358 -8.84 21.87 27.09
N GLU A 359 -9.20 22.71 28.06
CA GLU A 359 -9.82 22.25 29.31
C GLU A 359 -11.09 21.42 29.03
N ASP A 360 -11.93 21.89 28.10
CA ASP A 360 -13.17 21.22 27.72
C ASP A 360 -12.91 19.80 27.20
N ALA A 361 -11.85 19.58 26.44
CA ALA A 361 -11.48 18.24 25.96
C ALA A 361 -10.99 17.33 27.09
N ILE A 362 -10.18 17.84 28.02
CA ILE A 362 -9.69 17.07 29.17
C ILE A 362 -10.86 16.64 30.07
N LEU A 363 -11.80 17.54 30.33
CA LEU A 363 -13.02 17.21 31.09
C LEU A 363 -13.96 16.30 30.30
N GLY A 364 -13.98 16.42 28.97
CA GLY A 364 -14.69 15.51 28.06
C GLY A 364 -14.18 14.07 28.16
N TRP A 365 -12.86 13.89 28.10
CA TRP A 365 -12.21 12.60 28.30
C TRP A 365 -12.51 12.01 29.69
N GLU A 366 -12.45 12.81 30.77
CA GLU A 366 -12.83 12.33 32.11
C GLU A 366 -14.28 11.84 32.13
N PHE A 367 -15.20 12.59 31.50
CA PHE A 367 -16.61 12.25 31.43
C PHE A 367 -16.86 10.94 30.69
N GLU A 368 -16.23 10.71 29.55
CA GLU A 368 -16.33 9.45 28.78
C GLU A 368 -15.88 8.24 29.61
N LYS A 369 -14.86 8.42 30.47
CA LYS A 369 -14.32 7.36 31.33
C LYS A 369 -15.15 7.11 32.60
N GLN A 370 -16.18 7.91 32.91
CA GLN A 370 -17.02 7.70 34.11
C GLN A 370 -17.81 6.38 34.09
N GLY A 371 -18.03 5.77 32.92
CA GLY A 371 -18.70 4.48 32.75
C GLY A 371 -17.75 3.29 32.52
N ALA A 372 -16.46 3.53 32.30
CA ALA A 372 -15.49 2.50 31.90
C ALA A 372 -15.05 1.59 33.07
N GLU A 373 -14.42 0.46 32.76
CA GLU A 373 -13.90 -0.47 33.77
C GLU A 373 -12.76 0.16 34.59
N GLU A 374 -12.45 -0.44 35.73
CA GLU A 374 -11.44 0.09 36.65
C GLU A 374 -10.00 0.07 36.07
N SER A 375 -9.73 -0.86 35.15
CA SER A 375 -8.50 -0.91 34.37
C SER A 375 -8.29 0.32 33.50
N ASP A 376 -9.39 0.91 33.01
CA ASP A 376 -9.38 1.97 32.00
C ASP A 376 -9.41 3.36 32.65
N ARG A 377 -9.49 3.42 33.99
CA ARG A 377 -9.48 4.68 34.78
C ARG A 377 -8.13 4.96 35.44
N VAL A 378 -7.12 4.14 35.17
CA VAL A 378 -5.79 4.28 35.80
C VAL A 378 -5.21 5.67 35.57
N PHE A 379 -5.30 6.18 34.35
CA PHE A 379 -4.75 7.48 33.99
C PHE A 379 -5.62 8.66 34.45
N VAL A 380 -6.94 8.48 34.50
CA VAL A 380 -7.87 9.45 35.11
C VAL A 380 -7.51 9.66 36.58
N ARG A 381 -7.27 8.56 37.32
CA ARG A 381 -6.81 8.62 38.71
C ARG A 381 -5.44 9.25 38.86
N GLN A 382 -4.52 8.94 37.96
CA GLN A 382 -3.18 9.55 37.96
C GLN A 382 -3.24 11.07 37.71
N ALA A 383 -4.24 11.54 36.97
CA ALA A 383 -4.46 12.95 36.65
C ALA A 383 -5.44 13.66 37.61
N GLU A 384 -5.92 13.01 38.67
CA GLU A 384 -7.00 13.53 39.55
C GLU A 384 -6.69 14.93 40.12
N ASN A 385 -5.46 15.16 40.59
CA ASN A 385 -5.06 16.48 41.10
C ASN A 385 -5.09 17.57 40.01
N PHE A 386 -4.75 17.22 38.77
CA PHE A 386 -4.77 18.15 37.65
C PHE A 386 -6.21 18.44 37.19
N LEU A 387 -7.06 17.40 37.13
CA LEU A 387 -8.48 17.55 36.85
C LEU A 387 -9.19 18.41 37.89
N GLN A 388 -8.87 18.21 39.17
CA GLN A 388 -9.42 19.03 40.25
C GLN A 388 -9.00 20.49 40.12
N TRP A 389 -7.71 20.75 39.80
CA TRP A 389 -7.22 22.10 39.55
C TRP A 389 -7.92 22.77 38.37
N LEU A 390 -8.15 22.05 37.26
CA LEU A 390 -8.89 22.59 36.10
C LEU A 390 -10.32 23.00 36.48
N LYS A 391 -11.05 22.15 37.21
CA LYS A 391 -12.42 22.44 37.67
C LYS A 391 -12.48 23.64 38.61
N GLU A 392 -11.50 23.79 39.49
CA GLU A 392 -11.42 24.94 40.40
C GLU A 392 -11.07 26.22 39.65
N ALA A 393 -10.18 26.16 38.65
CA ALA A 393 -9.80 27.30 37.83
C ALA A 393 -10.98 27.85 37.00
N SER A 394 -11.83 26.98 36.44
CA SER A 394 -13.02 27.42 35.69
C SER A 394 -14.19 27.91 36.54
N GLU A 395 -14.21 27.62 37.85
CA GLU A 395 -15.18 28.21 38.79
C GLU A 395 -14.82 29.65 39.21
N GLU A 396 -13.57 30.09 39.00
CA GLU A 396 -13.08 31.42 39.37
C GLU A 396 -13.12 32.47 38.24
N ASP A 397 -13.29 32.05 36.98
CA ASP A 397 -13.48 32.90 35.79
C ASP A 397 -14.97 33.08 35.41
#